data_AF-A0A1H4EJU8-F1
#
_entry.id   AF-A0A1H4EJU8-F1
#
_cell.length_a   1.000
_cell.length_b   1.000
_cell.length_c   1.000
_cell.angle_alpha   90.00
_cell.angle_beta   90.00
_cell.angle_gamma   90.00
#
_symmetry.space_group_name_H-M   'P 1'
#
loop_
_entity.id
_entity.type
_entity.pdbx_description
1 polymer ?
#
loop_
_entity_poly.entity_id
_entity_poly.type
_entity_poly.pdbx_seq_one_letter_code
_entity_poly.pdbx_strand_id
1 'polypeptide(L)'
;MEELQTELLKLATSNADYDKVGDEIHRLRDQKQKMQLESANRDELKKRMADMSTFLKKQSTALAEYDEQLIRRLIEKVSIYEDKFIVEFKSGVTVDVNE
;
A
#
# COMPACT_ATOMS: atom_id res chain seq x y z
N MET A 1 -3.49 -31.20 0.46
CA MET A 1 -2.99 -31.46 1.83
C MET A 1 -3.74 -32.64 2.47
N GLU A 2 -5.08 -32.67 2.43
CA GLU A 2 -5.88 -33.80 2.95
C GLU A 2 -5.57 -35.13 2.25
N GLU A 3 -5.37 -35.10 0.93
CA GLU A 3 -4.95 -36.27 0.14
C GLU A 3 -3.60 -36.84 0.61
N LEU A 4 -2.58 -36.00 0.79
CA LEU A 4 -1.27 -36.42 1.29
C LEU A 4 -1.33 -36.97 2.73
N GLN A 5 -2.20 -36.41 3.59
CA GLN A 5 -2.39 -36.94 4.94
C GLN A 5 -3.04 -38.33 4.92
N THR A 6 -3.97 -38.55 3.99
CA THR A 6 -4.64 -39.84 3.80
C THR A 6 -3.67 -40.87 3.21
N GLU A 7 -2.82 -40.46 2.27
CA GLU A 7 -1.75 -41.27 1.71
C GLU A 7 -0.70 -41.65 2.75
N LEU A 8 -0.31 -40.72 3.62
CA LEU A 8 0.59 -40.97 4.74
C LEU A 8 0.05 -42.06 5.68
N LEU A 9 -1.23 -41.96 6.06
CA LEU A 9 -1.89 -42.97 6.90
C LEU A 9 -1.91 -44.35 6.23
N LYS A 10 -2.13 -44.40 4.91
CA LYS A 10 -2.10 -45.64 4.13
C LYS A 10 -0.70 -46.26 4.06
N LEU A 11 0.34 -45.45 3.86
CA LEU A 11 1.72 -45.94 3.78
C LEU A 11 2.22 -46.44 5.14
N ALA A 12 1.93 -45.70 6.21
CA ALA A 12 2.27 -46.08 7.59
C ALA A 12 1.59 -47.39 8.01
N THR A 13 0.31 -47.58 7.64
CA THR A 13 -0.42 -48.83 7.92
C THR A 13 0.08 -50.01 7.07
N SER A 14 0.68 -49.76 5.91
CA SER A 14 1.28 -50.79 5.04
C SER A 14 2.75 -51.09 5.33
N ASN A 15 3.36 -50.44 6.34
CA ASN A 15 4.79 -50.53 6.68
C ASN A 15 5.73 -50.16 5.50
N ALA A 16 5.23 -49.33 4.58
CA ALA A 16 5.97 -48.80 3.45
C ALA A 16 6.67 -47.48 3.81
N ASP A 17 7.78 -47.17 3.14
CA ASP A 17 8.50 -45.89 3.33
C ASP A 17 7.57 -44.71 2.98
N TYR A 18 7.36 -43.84 3.97
CA TYR A 18 6.45 -42.70 3.93
C TYR A 18 7.13 -41.35 4.14
N ASP A 19 8.46 -41.33 4.28
CA ASP A 19 9.23 -40.14 4.69
C ASP A 19 9.02 -38.98 3.70
N LYS A 20 8.97 -39.28 2.39
CA LYS A 20 8.72 -38.28 1.33
C LYS A 20 7.37 -37.59 1.46
N VAL A 21 6.34 -38.31 1.88
CA VAL A 21 4.98 -37.74 2.07
C VAL A 21 4.95 -36.89 3.34
N GLY A 22 5.67 -37.33 4.39
CA GLY A 22 5.87 -36.54 5.61
C GLY A 22 6.56 -35.20 5.33
N ASP A 23 7.68 -35.22 4.61
CA ASP A 23 8.45 -34.02 4.24
C ASP A 23 7.61 -33.03 3.42
N GLU A 24 6.82 -33.53 2.47
CA GLU A 24 5.95 -32.69 1.66
C GLU A 24 4.82 -32.05 2.48
N ILE A 25 4.25 -32.78 3.45
CA ILE A 25 3.26 -32.21 4.39
C ILE A 25 3.89 -31.10 5.23
N HIS A 26 5.12 -31.30 5.73
CA HIS A 26 5.84 -30.27 6.47
C HIS A 26 6.09 -29.03 5.61
N ARG A 27 6.63 -29.21 4.40
CA ARG A 27 6.87 -28.12 3.43
C ARG A 27 5.60 -27.32 3.14
N LEU A 28 4.48 -27.99 2.88
CA LEU A 28 3.21 -27.32 2.58
C LEU A 28 2.62 -26.59 3.79
N ARG A 29 2.83 -27.10 5.01
CA ARG A 29 2.41 -26.40 6.24
C ARG A 29 3.20 -25.12 6.45
N ASP A 30 4.51 -25.16 6.26
CA ASP A 30 5.37 -23.99 6.39
C ASP A 30 5.02 -22.92 5.35
N GLN A 31 4.78 -23.33 4.10
CA GLN A 31 4.32 -22.42 3.05
C GLN A 31 2.97 -21.79 3.40
N LYS A 32 2.01 -22.58 3.90
CA LYS A 32 0.70 -22.07 4.33
C LYS A 32 0.85 -21.01 5.43
N GLN A 33 1.66 -21.29 6.45
CA GLN A 33 1.88 -20.36 7.56
C GLN A 33 2.52 -19.06 7.08
N LYS A 34 3.53 -19.16 6.20
CA LYS A 34 4.17 -17.99 5.58
C LYS A 34 3.16 -17.14 4.79
N MET A 35 2.35 -17.78 3.95
CA MET A 35 1.32 -17.07 3.17
C MET A 35 0.26 -16.40 4.06
N GLN A 36 -0.14 -17.03 5.16
CA GLN A 36 -1.08 -16.44 6.11
C GLN A 36 -0.51 -15.18 6.77
N LEU A 37 0.76 -15.21 7.18
CA LEU A 37 1.44 -14.04 7.74
C LEU A 37 1.54 -12.91 6.72
N GLU A 38 1.95 -13.22 5.48
CA GLU A 38 2.02 -12.24 4.40
C GLU A 38 0.65 -11.63 4.07
N SER A 39 -0.42 -12.44 4.07
CA SER A 39 -1.78 -11.95 3.86
C SER A 39 -2.21 -11.00 4.96
N ALA A 40 -1.99 -11.35 6.23
CA ALA A 40 -2.32 -10.49 7.36
C ALA A 40 -1.60 -9.13 7.28
N ASN A 41 -0.32 -9.12 6.93
CA ASN A 41 0.45 -7.88 6.73
C ASN A 41 -0.11 -7.03 5.58
N ARG A 42 -0.51 -7.65 4.47
CA ARG A 42 -1.14 -6.95 3.34
C ARG A 42 -2.48 -6.35 3.72
N ASP A 43 -3.29 -7.07 4.48
CA ASP A 43 -4.60 -6.59 4.91
C ASP A 43 -4.48 -5.43 5.90
N GLU A 44 -3.49 -5.47 6.81
CA GLU A 44 -3.17 -4.34 7.68
C GLU A 44 -2.75 -3.10 6.86
N LEU A 45 -1.87 -3.27 5.88
CA LEU A 45 -1.44 -2.17 5.02
C LEU A 45 -2.61 -1.55 4.25
N LYS A 46 -3.48 -2.39 3.67
CA LYS A 46 -4.70 -1.94 2.98
C LYS A 46 -5.61 -1.15 3.91
N LYS A 47 -5.79 -1.61 5.15
CA LYS A 47 -6.58 -0.90 6.16
C LYS A 47 -6.00 0.48 6.44
N ARG A 48 -4.69 0.59 6.68
CA ARG A 48 -4.02 1.89 6.89
C ARG A 48 -4.20 2.83 5.70
N MET A 49 -4.08 2.33 4.46
CA MET A 49 -4.32 3.13 3.26
C MET A 49 -5.77 3.63 3.15
N ALA A 50 -6.74 2.77 3.46
CA ALA A 50 -8.15 3.15 3.47
C ALA A 50 -8.47 4.19 4.55
N ASP A 51 -7.89 4.03 5.75
CA ASP A 51 -8.03 4.98 6.86
C ASP A 51 -7.44 6.36 6.49
N MET A 52 -6.25 6.39 5.89
CA MET A 52 -5.63 7.62 5.40
C MET A 52 -6.46 8.30 4.30
N SER A 53 -6.94 7.53 3.31
CA SER A 53 -7.80 8.08 2.25
C SER A 53 -9.09 8.65 2.81
N THR A 54 -9.70 7.97 3.78
CA THR A 54 -10.92 8.44 4.46
C THR A 54 -10.64 9.70 5.27
N PHE A 55 -9.52 9.76 5.98
CA PHE A 55 -9.10 10.95 6.72
C PHE A 55 -8.95 12.17 5.80
N LEU A 56 -8.23 12.02 4.69
CA LEU A 56 -8.04 13.10 3.71
C LEU A 56 -9.37 13.57 3.10
N LYS A 57 -10.29 12.66 2.79
CA LYS A 57 -11.62 13.00 2.25
C LYS A 57 -12.53 13.73 3.24
N LYS A 58 -12.35 13.52 4.54
CA LYS A 58 -13.10 14.24 5.59
C LYS A 58 -12.64 15.68 5.74
N GLN A 59 -11.43 16.01 5.29
CA GLN A 59 -10.94 17.39 5.36
C GLN A 59 -11.65 18.24 4.31
N SER A 60 -12.14 19.41 4.74
CA SER A 60 -12.68 20.40 3.81
C SER A 60 -11.56 20.86 2.89
N THR A 61 -11.70 20.57 1.59
CA THR A 61 -10.84 21.11 0.53
C THR A 61 -11.30 22.49 0.07
N ALA A 62 -12.44 22.97 0.56
CA ALA A 62 -12.90 24.32 0.32
C ALA A 62 -12.00 25.29 1.11
N LEU A 63 -11.08 25.94 0.40
CA LEU A 63 -10.44 27.17 0.86
C LEU A 63 -11.54 28.24 0.86
N ALA A 64 -12.19 28.44 2.00
CA ALA A 64 -13.22 29.47 2.16
C ALA A 64 -12.60 30.88 2.11
N GLU A 65 -11.34 31.00 2.50
CA GLU A 65 -10.61 32.26 2.63
C GLU A 65 -9.16 32.11 2.18
N TYR A 66 -8.57 33.21 1.70
CA TYR A 66 -7.16 33.28 1.35
C TYR A 66 -6.29 33.25 2.62
N ASP A 67 -5.42 32.26 2.74
CA ASP A 67 -4.42 32.17 3.81
C ASP A 67 -3.03 32.45 3.23
N GLU A 68 -2.48 33.62 3.57
CA GLU A 68 -1.18 34.05 3.07
C GLU A 68 -0.03 33.11 3.46
N GLN A 69 -0.04 32.57 4.69
CA GLN A 69 1.01 31.66 5.14
C GLN A 69 0.98 30.35 4.37
N LEU A 70 -0.23 29.83 4.12
CA LEU A 70 -0.43 28.62 3.32
C LEU A 70 0.03 28.85 1.88
N ILE A 71 -0.41 29.94 1.24
CA ILE A 71 -0.06 30.24 -0.15
C ILE A 71 1.46 30.42 -0.32
N ARG A 72 2.11 31.18 0.57
CA ARG A 72 3.58 31.31 0.55
C ARG A 72 4.29 29.97 0.70
N ARG A 73 3.73 29.02 1.47
CA ARG A 73 4.29 27.68 1.63
C ARG A 73 4.14 26.82 0.38
N LEU A 74 3.08 27.02 -0.39
CA LEU A 74 2.78 26.28 -1.62
C LEU A 74 3.56 26.79 -2.84
N ILE A 75 3.95 28.06 -2.85
CA ILE A 75 4.79 28.65 -3.91
C ILE A 75 6.21 28.08 -3.80
N GLU A 76 6.75 27.67 -4.95
CA GLU A 76 8.16 27.29 -5.12
C GLU A 76 9.00 28.51 -5.49
N LYS A 77 8.58 29.26 -6.51
CA LYS A 77 9.21 30.52 -6.91
C LYS A 77 8.26 31.40 -7.71
N VAL A 78 8.59 32.69 -7.81
CA VAL A 78 7.91 33.68 -8.65
C VAL A 78 8.94 34.29 -9.60
N SER A 79 8.65 34.26 -10.89
CA SER A 79 9.47 34.89 -11.94
C SER A 79 8.76 36.13 -12.47
N ILE A 80 9.46 37.26 -12.47
CA ILE A 80 8.93 38.57 -12.84
C ILE A 80 9.43 38.93 -14.24
N TYR A 81 8.52 39.34 -15.13
CA TYR A 81 8.79 39.86 -16.48
C TYR A 81 8.23 41.28 -16.62
N GLU A 82 8.43 41.91 -17.78
CA GLU A 82 7.96 43.28 -18.03
C GLU A 82 6.43 43.41 -18.08
N ASP A 83 5.71 42.37 -18.51
CA ASP A 83 4.27 42.38 -18.76
C ASP A 83 3.47 41.35 -17.94
N LYS A 84 4.17 40.53 -17.15
CA LYS A 84 3.57 39.39 -16.45
C LYS A 84 4.41 38.83 -15.32
N PHE A 85 3.76 37.96 -14.55
CA PHE A 85 4.35 37.17 -13.48
C PHE A 85 4.06 35.70 -13.70
N ILE A 86 5.09 34.86 -13.54
CA ILE A 86 4.93 33.40 -13.56
C ILE A 86 5.11 32.88 -12.14
N VAL A 87 4.05 32.28 -11.59
CA VAL A 87 4.05 31.65 -10.27
C VAL A 87 4.14 30.14 -10.44
N GLU A 88 5.19 29.54 -9.91
CA GLU A 88 5.38 28.09 -9.89
C GLU A 88 5.08 27.55 -8.48
N PHE A 89 4.14 26.61 -8.39
CA PHE A 89 3.79 25.92 -7.15
C PHE A 89 4.61 24.65 -6.98
N LYS A 90 4.81 24.22 -5.74
CA LYS A 90 5.47 22.94 -5.40
C LYS A 90 4.79 21.70 -5.98
N SER A 91 3.52 21.81 -6.35
CA SER A 91 2.80 20.77 -7.09
C SER A 91 3.26 20.62 -8.54
N GLY A 92 4.09 21.54 -9.05
CA GLY A 92 4.46 21.65 -10.47
C GLY A 92 3.43 22.43 -11.30
N VAL A 93 2.35 22.95 -10.68
CA VAL A 93 1.40 23.83 -11.36
C VAL A 93 2.05 25.19 -11.59
N THR A 94 1.93 25.71 -12.81
CA THR A 94 2.40 27.04 -13.19
C THR A 94 1.23 27.91 -13.58
N VAL A 95 1.18 29.13 -13.05
CA VAL A 95 0.15 30.13 -13.33
C VAL A 95 0.81 31.36 -13.94
N ASP A 96 0.29 31.82 -15.07
CA ASP A 96 0.68 33.07 -15.73
C ASP A 96 -0.32 34.16 -15.34
N VAL A 97 0.19 35.26 -14.79
CA VAL A 97 -0.58 36.42 -14.35
C VAL A 97 -0.14 37.61 -15.17
N ASN A 98 -0.97 38.03 -16.11
CA ASN A 98 -0.75 39.26 -16.88
C ASN A 98 -1.06 40.49 -16.01
N GLU A 99 -0.32 41.58 -16.22
CA GLU A 99 -0.58 42.88 -15.59
C GLU A 99 -1.89 43.53 -16.08
#